data_AF-A0A453NAR0-F1
#
_entry.id   AF-A0A453NAR0-F1
#
_cell.length_a   1.000
_cell.length_b   1.000
_cell.length_c   1.000
_cell.angle_alpha   90.00
_cell.angle_beta   90.00
_cell.angle_gamma   90.00
#
_symmetry.space_group_name_H-M   'P 1'
#
loop_
_entity.id
_entity.type
_entity.pdbx_description
1 polymer ?
#
loop_
_entity_poly.entity_id
_entity_poly.type
_entity_poly.pdbx_seq_one_letter_code
_entity_poly.pdbx_strand_id
1 'polypeptide(L)'
;LFQRMEVSASSGAFIHTPGTQSEIATVIQGVLLGLFLLPLLYKSSLQVWVYCRTLGKQRTQAIEKRAEKGTGSAVFYVSLLVVLLFLVPSWTRLVQGLEVHPFVWVLNYMFTNSDERLLLCAYWIFVICVSIRRFYSISKQSKTERILLRKYYHLVAVLIFSPAVIFQPAFLDLAFGAAFALFLILEMIRVWEVYPLGHTIHQFMNAFTDHRDSEILIISHFSLLLGCALPKWMSSGFNDRPLAPFAGILSLGIGDTMASMIGYKYGVLRWSKTGKKTIEGTAAGITSVLAACSILVTLLASSGYILSQHWLSLSVAVTLSLLLEAYTTQLDNAFIPLVFYSLLCL
;
A
#
# COMPACT_ATOMS: atom_id res chain seq x y z
N LEU A 1 -19.62 48.56 -11.25
CA LEU A 1 -18.32 48.94 -11.85
C LEU A 1 -17.22 48.11 -11.18
N PHE A 2 -17.14 46.83 -11.55
CA PHE A 2 -16.08 45.90 -11.15
C PHE A 2 -15.39 45.49 -12.44
N GLN A 3 -14.16 45.96 -12.66
CA GLN A 3 -13.43 45.71 -13.89
C GLN A 3 -12.46 44.55 -13.66
N ARG A 4 -12.66 43.50 -14.47
CA ARG A 4 -11.77 42.36 -14.63
C ARG A 4 -10.33 42.81 -14.83
N MET A 5 -9.43 42.29 -14.01
CA MET A 5 -8.02 42.15 -14.38
C MET A 5 -7.86 40.78 -15.04
N GLU A 6 -7.93 40.79 -16.37
CA GLU A 6 -7.45 39.68 -17.20
C GLU A 6 -5.92 39.63 -17.10
N VAL A 7 -5.40 38.61 -16.44
CA VAL A 7 -3.97 38.30 -16.49
C VAL A 7 -3.69 37.65 -17.84
N SER A 8 -3.10 38.45 -18.71
CA SER A 8 -2.60 38.09 -20.03
C SER A 8 -1.68 36.87 -19.96
N ALA A 9 -2.00 35.84 -20.74
CA ALA A 9 -1.16 34.69 -21.00
C ALA A 9 0.06 35.13 -21.82
N SER A 10 1.23 35.22 -21.18
CA SER A 10 2.52 35.30 -21.88
C SER A 10 3.14 33.90 -21.99
N SER A 11 3.21 33.40 -23.23
CA SER A 11 4.03 32.26 -23.63
C SER A 11 5.50 32.50 -23.27
N GLY A 12 6.14 31.50 -22.64
CA GLY A 12 7.60 31.45 -22.52
C GLY A 12 8.15 31.31 -21.10
N ALA A 13 7.81 30.23 -20.41
CA ALA A 13 8.69 29.53 -19.47
C ALA A 13 8.02 28.21 -19.10
N PHE A 14 8.52 27.10 -19.63
CA PHE A 14 8.23 25.77 -19.11
C PHE A 14 8.90 25.71 -17.73
N ILE A 15 8.21 26.25 -16.72
CA ILE A 15 8.59 26.06 -15.32
C ILE A 15 8.36 24.57 -15.08
N HIS A 16 9.44 23.79 -15.10
CA HIS A 16 9.44 22.42 -14.57
C HIS A 16 8.93 22.52 -13.13
N THR A 17 7.66 22.22 -12.92
CA THR A 17 7.13 21.95 -11.59
C THR A 17 7.62 20.54 -11.23
N PRO A 18 8.58 20.38 -10.30
CA PRO A 18 8.99 19.05 -9.88
C PRO A 18 7.78 18.30 -9.31
N GLY A 19 7.52 17.07 -9.79
CA GLY A 19 6.42 16.26 -9.27
C GLY A 19 5.21 16.12 -10.18
N THR A 20 5.39 16.17 -11.50
CA THR A 20 4.31 15.73 -12.40
C THR A 20 3.95 14.26 -12.13
N GLN A 21 2.69 13.89 -12.28
CA GLN A 21 2.20 12.53 -11.98
C GLN A 21 2.98 11.44 -12.74
N SER A 22 3.46 11.77 -13.95
CA SER A 22 4.29 10.90 -14.76
C SER A 22 5.69 10.70 -14.15
N GLU A 23 6.31 11.73 -13.56
CA GLU A 23 7.58 11.62 -12.84
C GLU A 23 7.46 10.66 -11.64
N ILE A 24 6.41 10.84 -10.84
CA ILE A 24 6.12 9.96 -9.70
C ILE A 24 5.95 8.52 -10.18
N ALA A 25 5.13 8.30 -11.21
CA ALA A 25 4.91 6.97 -11.76
C ALA A 25 6.21 6.33 -12.27
N THR A 26 7.06 7.09 -12.95
CA THR A 26 8.34 6.61 -13.49
C THR A 26 9.30 6.19 -12.39
N VAL A 27 9.39 6.97 -11.31
CA VAL A 27 10.19 6.63 -10.12
C VAL A 27 9.67 5.35 -9.47
N ILE A 28 8.36 5.23 -9.27
CA ILE A 28 7.75 4.02 -8.69
C ILE A 28 8.04 2.81 -9.59
N GLN A 29 7.79 2.91 -10.89
CA GLN A 29 8.04 1.84 -11.86
C GLN A 29 9.50 1.41 -11.85
N GLY A 30 10.45 2.36 -11.86
CA GLY A 30 11.88 2.06 -11.84
C GLY A 30 12.30 1.30 -10.58
N VAL A 31 11.84 1.74 -9.41
CA VAL A 31 12.11 1.06 -8.13
C VAL A 31 11.52 -0.36 -8.13
N LEU A 32 10.26 -0.51 -8.53
CA LEU A 32 9.61 -1.82 -8.53
C LEU A 32 10.22 -2.78 -9.55
N LEU A 33 10.50 -2.32 -10.76
CA LEU A 33 11.16 -3.12 -11.79
C LEU A 33 12.56 -3.55 -11.32
N GLY A 34 13.31 -2.64 -10.70
CA GLY A 34 14.60 -2.96 -10.12
C GLY A 34 14.51 -4.02 -9.03
N LEU A 35 13.56 -3.89 -8.11
CA LEU A 35 13.33 -4.87 -7.05
C LEU A 35 12.87 -6.23 -7.59
N PHE A 36 12.03 -6.28 -8.62
CA PHE A 36 11.63 -7.55 -9.25
C PHE A 36 12.79 -8.25 -9.99
N LEU A 37 13.79 -7.49 -10.46
CA LEU A 37 15.01 -8.04 -11.06
C LEU A 37 16.08 -8.44 -10.01
N LEU A 38 15.99 -7.93 -8.79
CA LEU A 38 16.94 -8.22 -7.71
C LEU A 38 17.12 -9.73 -7.42
N PRO A 39 16.06 -10.57 -7.36
CA PRO A 39 16.22 -12.02 -7.22
C PRO A 39 17.13 -12.66 -8.28
N LEU A 40 17.01 -12.21 -9.53
CA LEU A 40 17.81 -12.74 -10.65
C LEU A 40 19.28 -12.32 -10.51
N LEU A 41 19.52 -11.05 -10.16
CA LEU A 41 20.86 -10.51 -9.93
C LEU A 41 21.53 -11.17 -8.73
N TYR A 42 20.79 -11.33 -7.63
CA TYR A 42 21.27 -11.99 -6.42
C TYR A 42 21.65 -13.45 -6.71
N LYS A 43 20.77 -14.22 -7.35
CA LYS A 43 21.04 -15.64 -7.68
C LYS A 43 22.22 -15.79 -8.64
N SER A 44 22.30 -14.95 -9.66
CA SER A 44 23.42 -14.97 -10.62
C SER A 44 24.75 -14.62 -9.94
N SER A 45 24.76 -13.59 -9.10
CA SER A 45 25.95 -13.18 -8.35
C SER A 45 26.41 -14.26 -7.38
N LEU A 46 25.46 -14.94 -6.71
CA LEU A 46 25.76 -16.05 -5.82
C LEU A 46 26.35 -17.25 -6.58
N GLN A 47 25.81 -17.57 -7.77
CA GLN A 47 26.33 -18.65 -8.62
C GLN A 47 27.76 -18.37 -9.10
N VAL A 48 28.03 -17.14 -9.55
CA VAL A 48 29.39 -16.72 -9.94
C VAL A 48 30.34 -16.81 -8.75
N TRP A 49 29.90 -16.35 -7.58
CA TRP A 49 30.71 -16.45 -6.36
C TRP A 49 31.02 -17.89 -5.97
N VAL A 50 30.01 -18.78 -5.98
CA VAL A 50 30.21 -20.21 -5.71
C VAL A 50 31.20 -20.79 -6.72
N TYR A 51 31.03 -20.52 -8.02
CA TYR A 51 31.92 -20.99 -9.08
C TYR A 51 33.38 -20.53 -8.89
N CYS A 52 33.60 -19.25 -8.60
CA CYS A 52 34.94 -18.72 -8.32
C CYS A 52 35.56 -19.40 -7.09
N ARG A 53 34.74 -19.74 -6.09
CA ARG A 53 35.19 -20.42 -4.88
C ARG A 53 35.51 -21.90 -5.11
N THR A 54 34.72 -22.62 -5.91
CA THR A 54 35.01 -24.02 -6.27
C THR A 54 36.34 -24.16 -7.02
N LEU A 55 36.75 -23.11 -7.75
CA LEU A 55 38.08 -23.02 -8.37
C LEU A 55 39.22 -22.82 -7.35
N GLY A 56 38.92 -22.33 -6.14
CA GLY A 56 39.89 -21.75 -5.20
C GLY A 56 40.52 -22.70 -4.15
N LYS A 57 39.86 -23.79 -3.73
CA LYS A 57 40.35 -24.95 -2.91
C LYS A 57 39.37 -25.42 -1.82
N GLN A 58 39.56 -26.71 -1.48
CA GLN A 58 38.94 -27.53 -0.44
C GLN A 58 39.21 -27.08 1.02
N ARG A 59 38.20 -27.34 1.88
CA ARG A 59 38.23 -27.71 3.33
C ARG A 59 38.05 -26.57 4.36
N THR A 60 36.88 -26.47 5.04
CA THR A 60 36.65 -26.87 6.46
C THR A 60 35.19 -26.65 6.93
N GLN A 61 34.44 -27.73 7.22
CA GLN A 61 32.96 -27.77 7.21
C GLN A 61 32.14 -27.02 8.32
N ALA A 62 32.72 -26.33 9.29
CA ALA A 62 31.97 -25.71 10.41
C ALA A 62 32.10 -24.18 10.53
N ILE A 63 33.31 -23.64 10.47
CA ILE A 63 33.56 -22.17 10.41
C ILE A 63 33.04 -21.60 9.09
N GLU A 64 33.02 -22.44 8.06
CA GLU A 64 32.63 -22.12 6.70
C GLU A 64 31.14 -21.78 6.56
N LYS A 65 30.23 -22.45 7.28
CA LYS A 65 28.79 -22.18 7.20
C LYS A 65 28.39 -20.79 7.70
N ARG A 66 29.05 -20.28 8.75
CA ARG A 66 28.77 -18.93 9.28
C ARG A 66 29.36 -17.84 8.37
N ALA A 67 30.56 -18.06 7.85
CA ALA A 67 31.18 -17.19 6.85
C ALA A 67 30.40 -17.16 5.53
N GLU A 68 29.82 -18.29 5.13
CA GLU A 68 28.99 -18.45 3.94
C GLU A 68 27.64 -17.72 4.07
N LYS A 69 26.98 -17.81 5.23
CA LYS A 69 25.75 -17.02 5.49
C LYS A 69 26.03 -15.51 5.53
N GLY A 70 27.17 -15.10 6.09
CA GLY A 70 27.61 -13.69 6.07
C GLY A 70 27.92 -13.20 4.65
N THR A 71 28.59 -14.02 3.84
CA THR A 71 28.95 -13.66 2.47
C THR A 71 27.73 -13.59 1.55
N GLY A 72 26.80 -14.55 1.64
CA GLY A 72 25.52 -14.48 0.90
C GLY A 72 24.72 -13.23 1.25
N SER A 73 24.72 -12.84 2.52
CA SER A 73 24.06 -11.60 2.97
C SER A 73 24.74 -10.35 2.39
N ALA A 74 26.08 -10.32 2.35
CA ALA A 74 26.83 -9.24 1.72
C ALA A 74 26.52 -9.14 0.22
N VAL A 75 26.49 -10.27 -0.50
CA VAL A 75 26.12 -10.32 -1.93
C VAL A 75 24.71 -9.78 -2.15
N PHE A 76 23.75 -10.10 -1.28
CA PHE A 76 22.40 -9.55 -1.34
C PHE A 76 22.39 -8.02 -1.19
N TYR A 77 23.03 -7.48 -0.15
CA TYR A 77 23.05 -6.03 0.08
C TYR A 77 23.79 -5.26 -1.02
N VAL A 78 24.89 -5.81 -1.55
CA VAL A 78 25.58 -5.23 -2.70
C VAL A 78 24.69 -5.26 -3.94
N SER A 79 24.00 -6.37 -4.20
CA SER A 79 23.06 -6.46 -5.34
C SER A 79 21.92 -5.46 -5.20
N LEU A 80 21.37 -5.30 -3.99
CA LEU A 80 20.34 -4.30 -3.68
C LEU A 80 20.86 -2.88 -3.92
N LEU A 81 22.07 -2.57 -3.44
CA LEU A 81 22.70 -1.27 -3.66
C LEU A 81 22.92 -1.00 -5.15
N VAL A 82 23.36 -2.00 -5.91
CA VAL A 82 23.55 -1.89 -7.36
C VAL A 82 22.24 -1.58 -8.07
N VAL A 83 21.17 -2.28 -7.71
CA VAL A 83 19.82 -2.00 -8.23
C VAL A 83 19.41 -0.57 -7.92
N LEU A 84 19.48 -0.14 -6.66
CA LEU A 84 18.98 1.17 -6.23
C LEU A 84 19.82 2.36 -6.75
N LEU A 85 21.15 2.21 -6.84
CA LEU A 85 22.05 3.30 -7.24
C LEU A 85 22.37 3.34 -8.75
N PHE A 86 22.19 2.24 -9.48
CA PHE A 86 22.53 2.20 -10.90
C PHE A 86 21.33 1.83 -11.77
N LEU A 87 20.60 0.77 -11.44
CA LEU A 87 19.51 0.30 -12.30
C LEU A 87 18.31 1.25 -12.27
N VAL A 88 17.87 1.66 -11.07
CA VAL A 88 16.75 2.60 -10.90
C VAL A 88 17.04 3.96 -11.57
N PRO A 89 18.20 4.62 -11.34
CA PRO A 89 18.48 5.91 -11.99
C PRO A 89 18.65 5.80 -13.51
N SER A 90 19.19 4.67 -14.00
CA SER A 90 19.30 4.41 -15.44
C SER A 90 17.93 4.29 -16.09
N TRP A 91 16.99 3.61 -15.43
CA TRP A 91 15.60 3.52 -15.89
C TRP A 91 14.90 4.88 -15.93
N THR A 92 14.99 5.66 -14.86
CA THR A 92 14.32 6.98 -14.79
C THR A 92 14.90 7.96 -15.80
N ARG A 93 16.21 7.89 -16.06
CA ARG A 93 16.86 8.66 -17.12
C ARG A 93 16.41 8.21 -18.51
N LEU A 94 16.26 6.91 -18.74
CA LEU A 94 15.84 6.38 -20.04
C LEU A 94 14.40 6.75 -20.39
N VAL A 95 13.48 6.62 -19.43
CA VAL A 95 12.03 6.80 -19.68
C VAL A 95 11.63 8.28 -19.70
N GLN A 96 12.20 9.10 -18.82
CA GLN A 96 11.79 10.49 -18.66
C GLN A 96 12.90 11.52 -18.80
N GLY A 97 14.16 11.11 -18.98
CA GLY A 97 15.28 12.05 -19.02
C GLY A 97 15.58 12.69 -17.67
N LEU A 98 15.15 12.09 -16.55
CA LEU A 98 15.47 12.59 -15.21
C LEU A 98 16.99 12.58 -15.01
N GLU A 99 17.60 13.77 -15.01
CA GLU A 99 19.04 13.93 -14.83
C GLU A 99 19.46 13.73 -13.36
N VAL A 100 18.57 14.08 -12.44
CA VAL A 100 18.78 13.97 -10.99
C VAL A 100 18.50 12.55 -10.52
N HIS A 101 19.30 12.06 -9.57
CA HIS A 101 19.10 10.76 -8.94
C HIS A 101 17.69 10.67 -8.31
N PRO A 102 16.93 9.56 -8.50
CA PRO A 102 15.54 9.44 -8.05
C PRO A 102 15.33 9.71 -6.56
N PHE A 103 16.26 9.27 -5.71
CA PHE A 103 16.17 9.55 -4.27
C PHE A 103 16.35 11.03 -3.94
N VAL A 104 17.25 11.72 -4.64
CA VAL A 104 17.44 13.17 -4.46
C VAL A 104 16.22 13.91 -5.00
N TRP A 105 15.67 13.46 -6.12
CA TRP A 105 14.42 13.98 -6.65
C TRP A 105 13.26 13.81 -5.66
N VAL A 106 13.12 12.64 -5.00
CA VAL A 106 12.11 12.41 -3.96
C VAL A 106 12.30 13.37 -2.79
N LEU A 107 13.52 13.57 -2.30
CA LEU A 107 13.78 14.52 -1.21
C LEU A 107 13.45 15.95 -1.62
N ASN A 108 13.86 16.37 -2.82
CA ASN A 108 13.52 17.69 -3.34
C ASN A 108 12.00 17.86 -3.48
N TYR A 109 11.30 16.85 -3.99
CA TYR A 109 9.84 16.84 -4.06
C TYR A 109 9.21 16.92 -2.67
N MET A 110 9.77 16.24 -1.67
CA MET A 110 9.27 16.32 -0.30
C MET A 110 9.41 17.71 0.31
N PHE A 111 10.52 18.43 0.07
CA PHE A 111 10.84 19.69 0.75
C PHE A 111 10.57 20.98 -0.06
N THR A 112 10.30 20.90 -1.36
CA THR A 112 10.08 22.10 -2.20
C THR A 112 8.61 22.52 -2.19
N ASN A 113 8.24 23.66 -1.59
CA ASN A 113 6.82 24.09 -1.43
C ASN A 113 5.99 23.02 -0.68
N SER A 114 6.39 22.74 0.55
CA SER A 114 6.07 21.48 1.23
C SER A 114 5.13 21.60 2.43
N ASP A 115 4.56 22.77 2.73
CA ASP A 115 3.84 22.98 3.98
C ASP A 115 2.70 21.97 4.18
N GLU A 116 1.90 21.72 3.13
CA GLU A 116 0.82 20.72 3.17
C GLU A 116 1.35 19.28 3.26
N ARG A 117 2.45 18.96 2.56
CA ARG A 117 3.05 17.61 2.58
C ARG A 117 3.72 17.30 3.92
N LEU A 118 4.39 18.28 4.51
CA LEU A 118 4.98 18.18 5.84
C LEU A 118 3.91 18.10 6.93
N LEU A 119 2.83 18.88 6.80
CA LEU A 119 1.68 18.78 7.70
C LEU A 119 1.05 17.38 7.63
N LEU A 120 0.89 16.83 6.43
CA LEU A 120 0.39 15.47 6.26
C LEU A 120 1.34 14.42 6.88
N CYS A 121 2.66 14.61 6.74
CA CYS A 121 3.64 13.75 7.41
C CYS A 121 3.54 13.84 8.94
N ALA A 122 3.40 15.05 9.49
CA ALA A 122 3.20 15.27 10.91
C ALA A 122 1.90 14.61 11.41
N TYR A 123 0.83 14.72 10.62
CA TYR A 123 -0.44 14.03 10.88
C TYR A 123 -0.27 12.51 10.88
N TRP A 124 0.40 11.93 9.90
CA TRP A 124 0.69 10.49 9.86
C TRP A 124 1.50 10.03 11.06
N ILE A 125 2.55 10.76 11.44
CA ILE A 125 3.35 10.45 12.63
C ILE A 125 2.45 10.48 13.88
N PHE A 126 1.61 11.50 14.01
CA PHE A 126 0.66 11.60 15.13
C PHE A 126 -0.29 10.40 15.19
N VAL A 127 -0.94 10.05 14.07
CA VAL A 127 -1.84 8.89 13.99
C VAL A 127 -1.10 7.60 14.35
N ILE A 128 0.08 7.36 13.77
CA ILE A 128 0.90 6.18 14.06
C ILE A 128 1.29 6.12 15.54
N CYS A 129 1.73 7.22 16.14
CA CYS A 129 2.09 7.27 17.55
C CYS A 129 0.89 6.97 18.47
N VAL A 130 -0.28 7.56 18.18
CA VAL A 130 -1.51 7.27 18.92
C VAL A 130 -1.90 5.80 18.75
N SER A 131 -1.76 5.26 17.53
CA SER A 131 -2.08 3.88 17.22
C SER A 131 -1.20 2.88 17.93
N ILE A 132 0.12 3.11 17.98
CA ILE A 132 1.07 2.26 18.72
C ILE A 132 0.78 2.28 20.22
N ARG A 133 0.49 3.46 20.80
CA ARG A 133 0.13 3.56 22.23
C ARG A 133 -1.14 2.79 22.55
N ARG A 134 -2.18 2.95 21.71
CA ARG A 134 -3.44 2.20 21.86
C ARG A 134 -3.22 0.71 21.68
N PHE A 135 -2.42 0.31 20.70
CA PHE A 135 -2.04 -1.08 20.46
C PHE A 135 -1.39 -1.70 21.71
N TYR A 136 -0.40 -1.04 22.30
CA TYR A 136 0.27 -1.52 23.50
C TYR A 136 -0.70 -1.68 24.69
N SER A 137 -1.66 -0.75 24.83
CA SER A 137 -2.70 -0.85 25.85
C SER A 137 -3.67 -2.00 25.61
N ILE A 138 -4.00 -2.30 24.35
CA ILE A 138 -4.96 -3.35 23.98
C ILE A 138 -4.32 -4.71 24.13
N SER A 139 -3.08 -4.91 23.66
CA SER A 139 -2.27 -6.15 23.65
C SER A 139 -2.10 -6.87 25.02
N LYS A 140 -2.62 -6.30 26.10
CA LYS A 140 -2.50 -6.82 27.46
C LYS A 140 -3.70 -7.70 27.86
N GLN A 141 -4.69 -7.92 26.98
CA GLN A 141 -5.99 -8.57 27.24
C GLN A 141 -6.40 -9.65 26.19
N SER A 142 -5.87 -10.88 26.29
CA SER A 142 -6.47 -12.14 25.79
C SER A 142 -6.71 -12.33 24.25
N LYS A 143 -6.87 -13.61 23.84
CA LYS A 143 -6.95 -14.15 22.46
C LYS A 143 -8.03 -13.54 21.54
N THR A 144 -9.06 -12.87 22.07
CA THR A 144 -10.07 -12.14 21.26
C THR A 144 -9.46 -10.92 20.55
N GLU A 145 -8.23 -10.53 20.90
CA GLU A 145 -7.47 -9.43 20.31
C GLU A 145 -7.14 -9.57 18.83
N ARG A 146 -6.79 -10.76 18.31
CA ARG A 146 -6.18 -10.84 16.95
C ARG A 146 -7.12 -10.41 15.83
N ILE A 147 -8.41 -10.77 15.92
CA ILE A 147 -9.42 -10.37 14.92
C ILE A 147 -9.68 -8.86 15.04
N LEU A 148 -9.89 -8.36 16.27
CA LEU A 148 -10.10 -6.93 16.53
C LEU A 148 -8.87 -6.10 16.11
N LEU A 149 -7.67 -6.66 16.27
CA LEU A 149 -6.41 -6.06 15.90
C LEU A 149 -6.27 -5.91 14.38
N ARG A 150 -6.65 -6.94 13.61
CA ARG A 150 -6.68 -6.83 12.14
C ARG A 150 -7.58 -5.67 11.72
N LYS A 151 -8.80 -5.59 12.28
CA LYS A 151 -9.74 -4.50 11.97
C LYS A 151 -9.24 -3.14 12.45
N TYR A 152 -8.51 -3.10 13.56
CA TYR A 152 -7.85 -1.89 14.02
C TYR A 152 -6.86 -1.35 12.99
N TYR A 153 -6.02 -2.19 12.39
CA TYR A 153 -5.12 -1.76 11.31
C TYR A 153 -5.86 -1.26 10.06
N HIS A 154 -7.02 -1.84 9.74
CA HIS A 154 -7.86 -1.37 8.63
C HIS A 154 -8.41 0.03 8.94
N LEU A 155 -8.84 0.29 10.18
CA LEU A 155 -9.27 1.63 10.61
C LEU A 155 -8.11 2.65 10.59
N VAL A 156 -6.91 2.25 11.01
CA VAL A 156 -5.72 3.10 10.92
C VAL A 156 -5.39 3.43 9.45
N ALA A 157 -5.54 2.46 8.54
CA ALA A 157 -5.39 2.71 7.11
C ALA A 157 -6.41 3.74 6.58
N VAL A 158 -7.66 3.70 7.04
CA VAL A 158 -8.66 4.75 6.71
C VAL A 158 -8.18 6.13 7.18
N LEU A 159 -7.69 6.24 8.41
CA LEU A 159 -7.22 7.52 8.96
C LEU A 159 -5.99 8.05 8.22
N ILE A 160 -5.04 7.19 7.85
CA ILE A 160 -3.81 7.60 7.16
C ILE A 160 -4.09 7.94 5.69
N PHE A 161 -4.83 7.10 4.98
CA PHE A 161 -4.97 7.22 3.52
C PHE A 161 -6.07 8.18 3.09
N SER A 162 -7.22 8.24 3.78
CA SER A 162 -8.35 9.08 3.34
C SER A 162 -7.99 10.57 3.21
N PRO A 163 -7.41 11.25 4.22
CA PRO A 163 -7.02 12.65 4.08
C PRO A 163 -5.92 12.82 3.03
N ALA A 164 -5.02 11.86 2.88
CA ALA A 164 -3.96 11.92 1.87
C ALA A 164 -4.50 11.87 0.44
N VAL A 165 -5.56 11.08 0.17
CA VAL A 165 -6.22 11.06 -1.14
C VAL A 165 -6.86 12.43 -1.45
N ILE A 166 -7.44 13.10 -0.44
CA ILE A 166 -8.15 14.37 -0.62
C ILE A 166 -7.16 15.53 -0.81
N PHE A 167 -6.18 15.66 0.07
CA PHE A 167 -5.32 16.85 0.11
C PHE A 167 -4.10 16.74 -0.80
N GLN A 168 -3.46 15.56 -0.87
CA GLN A 168 -2.18 15.38 -1.55
C GLN A 168 -2.11 14.03 -2.29
N PRO A 169 -2.96 13.81 -3.31
CA PRO A 169 -3.07 12.51 -3.99
C PRO A 169 -1.76 12.09 -4.67
N ALA A 170 -1.02 13.02 -5.28
CA ALA A 170 0.24 12.71 -5.94
C ALA A 170 1.32 12.22 -4.94
N PHE A 171 1.42 12.89 -3.78
CA PHE A 171 2.34 12.47 -2.73
C PHE A 171 1.96 11.10 -2.14
N LEU A 172 0.66 10.79 -2.04
CA LEU A 172 0.21 9.46 -1.62
C LEU A 172 0.64 8.36 -2.60
N ASP A 173 0.69 8.60 -3.91
CA ASP A 173 1.21 7.60 -4.87
C ASP A 173 2.65 7.24 -4.57
N LEU A 174 3.47 8.26 -4.35
CA LEU A 174 4.87 8.10 -4.01
C LEU A 174 5.01 7.33 -2.68
N ALA A 175 4.20 7.67 -1.67
CA ALA A 175 4.20 6.98 -0.39
C ALA A 175 3.76 5.51 -0.51
N PHE A 176 2.73 5.20 -1.31
CA PHE A 176 2.32 3.82 -1.58
C PHE A 176 3.41 3.04 -2.30
N GLY A 177 4.05 3.63 -3.32
CA GLY A 177 5.17 3.00 -4.02
C GLY A 177 6.35 2.71 -3.11
N ALA A 178 6.70 3.67 -2.25
CA ALA A 178 7.77 3.52 -1.26
C ALA A 178 7.44 2.45 -0.21
N ALA A 179 6.21 2.43 0.32
CA ALA A 179 5.76 1.42 1.28
C ALA A 179 5.77 0.01 0.66
N PHE A 180 5.32 -0.11 -0.60
CA PHE A 180 5.32 -1.38 -1.32
C PHE A 180 6.75 -1.87 -1.59
N ALA A 181 7.65 -0.98 -2.02
CA ALA A 181 9.07 -1.28 -2.18
C ALA A 181 9.72 -1.74 -0.87
N LEU A 182 9.42 -1.08 0.25
CA LEU A 182 9.90 -1.49 1.58
C LEU A 182 9.40 -2.89 1.94
N PHE A 183 8.12 -3.18 1.75
CA PHE A 183 7.57 -4.52 2.03
C PHE A 183 8.22 -5.59 1.14
N LEU A 184 8.47 -5.32 -0.14
CA LEU A 184 9.19 -6.24 -1.03
C LEU A 184 10.63 -6.52 -0.53
N ILE A 185 11.36 -5.50 -0.09
CA ILE A 185 12.72 -5.66 0.45
C ILE A 185 12.68 -6.49 1.74
N LEU A 186 11.77 -6.17 2.66
CA LEU A 186 11.61 -6.94 3.91
C LEU A 186 11.26 -8.40 3.64
N GLU A 187 10.41 -8.65 2.65
CA GLU A 187 10.02 -9.99 2.24
C GLU A 187 11.19 -10.75 1.62
N MET A 188 12.00 -10.11 0.78
CA MET A 188 13.24 -10.70 0.25
C MET A 188 14.24 -11.05 1.36
N ILE A 189 14.42 -10.15 2.33
CA ILE A 189 15.27 -10.39 3.50
C ILE A 189 14.76 -11.59 4.32
N ARG A 190 13.43 -11.71 4.48
CA ARG A 190 12.78 -12.84 5.17
C ARG A 190 12.98 -14.14 4.41
N VAL A 191 12.63 -14.19 3.13
CA VAL A 191 12.66 -15.39 2.27
C VAL A 191 14.08 -15.94 2.11
N TRP A 192 15.08 -15.07 1.99
CA TRP A 192 16.49 -15.48 1.89
C TRP A 192 17.23 -15.52 3.24
N GLU A 193 16.54 -15.32 4.36
CA GLU A 193 17.11 -15.27 5.71
C GLU A 193 18.41 -14.44 5.82
N VAL A 194 18.41 -13.25 5.20
CA VAL A 194 19.60 -12.40 5.11
C VAL A 194 20.03 -11.92 6.49
N TYR A 195 21.27 -12.20 6.90
CA TYR A 195 21.82 -11.76 8.18
C TYR A 195 22.12 -10.25 8.16
N PRO A 196 21.85 -9.48 9.24
CA PRO A 196 21.38 -9.91 10.56
C PRO A 196 19.85 -9.91 10.73
N LEU A 197 19.10 -9.27 9.83
CA LEU A 197 17.68 -8.95 10.04
C LEU A 197 16.71 -10.10 9.73
N GLY A 198 17.12 -11.08 8.93
CA GLY A 198 16.25 -12.12 8.38
C GLY A 198 15.46 -12.89 9.45
N HIS A 199 16.13 -13.32 10.52
CA HIS A 199 15.47 -14.05 11.60
C HIS A 199 14.52 -13.17 12.42
N THR A 200 14.93 -11.93 12.73
CA THR A 200 14.09 -10.97 13.47
C THR A 200 12.83 -10.61 12.69
N ILE A 201 12.97 -10.35 11.38
CA ILE A 201 11.83 -10.06 10.50
C ILE A 201 10.92 -11.28 10.36
N HIS A 202 11.49 -12.48 10.19
CA HIS A 202 10.70 -13.71 10.12
C HIS A 202 9.86 -13.92 11.38
N GLN A 203 10.45 -13.77 12.56
CA GLN A 203 9.74 -13.89 13.83
C GLN A 203 8.67 -12.81 14.00
N PHE A 204 9.01 -11.54 13.71
CA PHE A 204 8.08 -10.43 13.79
C PHE A 204 6.88 -10.67 12.88
N MET A 205 7.11 -10.97 11.60
CA MET A 205 6.02 -11.14 10.64
C MET A 205 5.17 -12.38 10.94
N ASN A 206 5.77 -13.50 11.34
CA ASN A 206 5.01 -14.70 11.72
C ASN A 206 4.10 -14.44 12.93
N ALA A 207 4.46 -13.52 13.83
CA ALA A 207 3.61 -13.16 14.96
C ALA A 207 2.29 -12.49 14.52
N PHE A 208 2.28 -11.84 13.34
CA PHE A 208 1.13 -11.16 12.76
C PHE A 208 0.48 -11.92 11.59
N THR A 209 0.96 -13.12 11.30
CA THR A 209 0.45 -13.98 10.21
C THR A 209 -0.62 -14.92 10.78
N ASP A 210 -1.76 -15.06 10.08
CA ASP A 210 -2.85 -15.94 10.50
C ASP A 210 -2.72 -17.32 9.83
N HIS A 211 -3.39 -18.35 10.36
CA HIS A 211 -3.46 -19.70 9.77
C HIS A 211 -4.02 -19.75 8.33
N ARG A 212 -4.54 -18.62 7.84
CA ARG A 212 -5.07 -18.44 6.48
C ARG A 212 -4.01 -17.98 5.49
N ASP A 213 -2.86 -17.49 5.97
CA ASP A 213 -1.76 -17.04 5.13
C ASP A 213 -0.86 -18.24 4.81
N SER A 214 -0.61 -18.48 3.52
CA SER A 214 0.32 -19.52 3.08
C SER A 214 1.75 -19.24 3.60
N GLU A 215 2.48 -20.27 4.00
CA GLU A 215 3.85 -20.18 4.56
C GLU A 215 4.87 -19.43 3.67
N ILE A 216 4.56 -19.30 2.37
CA ILE A 216 5.47 -18.82 1.34
C ILE A 216 5.50 -17.28 1.22
N LEU A 217 4.40 -16.56 1.51
CA LEU A 217 4.31 -15.09 1.39
C LEU A 217 3.37 -14.54 2.47
N ILE A 218 3.73 -13.43 3.13
CA ILE A 218 2.85 -12.77 4.11
C ILE A 218 1.81 -11.91 3.39
N ILE A 219 0.88 -12.59 2.73
CA ILE A 219 -0.14 -12.01 1.84
C ILE A 219 -0.99 -10.97 2.57
N SER A 220 -1.25 -11.15 3.87
CA SER A 220 -2.08 -10.24 4.66
C SER A 220 -1.62 -8.77 4.66
N HIS A 221 -0.33 -8.49 4.82
CA HIS A 221 0.16 -7.10 4.90
C HIS A 221 0.26 -6.44 3.52
N PHE A 222 0.67 -7.21 2.51
CA PHE A 222 0.67 -6.77 1.12
C PHE A 222 -0.74 -6.54 0.59
N SER A 223 -1.70 -7.39 0.95
CA SER A 223 -3.07 -7.32 0.45
C SER A 223 -3.81 -6.07 0.92
N LEU A 224 -3.63 -5.64 2.19
CA LEU A 224 -4.24 -4.40 2.66
C LEU A 224 -3.64 -3.18 1.94
N LEU A 225 -2.31 -3.11 1.83
CA LEU A 225 -1.63 -2.01 1.16
C LEU A 225 -2.01 -1.94 -0.33
N LEU A 226 -1.91 -3.06 -1.06
CA LEU A 226 -2.27 -3.15 -2.47
C LEU A 226 -3.76 -2.96 -2.69
N GLY A 227 -4.60 -3.46 -1.79
CA GLY A 227 -6.05 -3.27 -1.84
C GLY A 227 -6.45 -1.81 -1.77
N CYS A 228 -5.71 -0.97 -1.03
CA CYS A 228 -5.89 0.48 -1.03
C CYS A 228 -5.18 1.19 -2.21
N ALA A 229 -3.96 0.76 -2.56
CA ALA A 229 -3.14 1.43 -3.56
C ALA A 229 -3.61 1.21 -5.01
N LEU A 230 -4.04 -0.01 -5.36
CA LEU A 230 -4.40 -0.35 -6.73
C LEU A 230 -5.61 0.44 -7.26
N PRO A 231 -6.75 0.56 -6.54
CA PRO A 231 -7.86 1.40 -6.99
C PRO A 231 -7.45 2.85 -7.22
N LYS A 232 -6.56 3.38 -6.37
CA LYS A 232 -5.99 4.72 -6.57
C LYS A 232 -5.18 4.77 -7.87
N TRP A 233 -4.17 3.91 -8.02
CA TRP A 233 -3.30 3.91 -9.21
C TRP A 233 -4.07 3.69 -10.51
N MET A 234 -5.16 2.92 -10.49
CA MET A 234 -6.03 2.74 -11.65
C MET A 234 -6.91 3.97 -11.92
N SER A 235 -7.32 4.69 -10.87
CA SER A 235 -8.12 5.92 -11.01
C SER A 235 -7.31 7.13 -11.47
N SER A 236 -5.97 7.05 -11.47
CA SER A 236 -5.02 8.06 -11.95
C SER A 236 -5.17 8.26 -13.47
N GLY A 237 -6.22 8.97 -13.88
CA GLY A 237 -6.57 9.22 -15.28
C GLY A 237 -8.06 9.41 -15.53
N PHE A 238 -8.92 9.01 -14.59
CA PHE A 238 -10.38 9.14 -14.67
C PHE A 238 -10.88 10.21 -13.70
N ASN A 239 -11.04 11.46 -14.17
CA ASN A 239 -11.51 12.58 -13.34
C ASN A 239 -13.02 12.56 -13.07
N ASP A 240 -13.78 11.72 -13.77
CA ASP A 240 -15.25 11.73 -13.72
C ASP A 240 -15.82 10.91 -12.54
N ARG A 241 -14.98 10.15 -11.83
CA ARG A 241 -15.40 9.21 -10.78
C ARG A 241 -14.68 9.48 -9.44
N PRO A 242 -15.16 10.47 -8.65
CA PRO A 242 -14.45 10.96 -7.46
C PRO A 242 -14.32 9.93 -6.32
N LEU A 243 -15.18 8.92 -6.26
CA LEU A 243 -15.15 7.86 -5.25
C LEU A 243 -14.25 6.67 -5.62
N ALA A 244 -13.86 6.53 -6.89
CA ALA A 244 -13.09 5.38 -7.36
C ALA A 244 -11.72 5.22 -6.68
N PRO A 245 -10.95 6.31 -6.42
CA PRO A 245 -9.69 6.20 -5.66
C PRO A 245 -9.87 5.67 -4.23
N PHE A 246 -11.06 5.82 -3.65
CA PHE A 246 -11.37 5.42 -2.28
C PHE A 246 -11.90 3.99 -2.18
N ALA A 247 -12.09 3.27 -3.30
CA ALA A 247 -12.73 1.96 -3.29
C ALA A 247 -12.08 0.98 -2.29
N GLY A 248 -10.74 0.91 -2.25
CA GLY A 248 -10.03 0.07 -1.30
C GLY A 248 -10.16 0.52 0.15
N ILE A 249 -10.13 1.84 0.39
CA ILE A 249 -10.26 2.41 1.73
C ILE A 249 -11.69 2.18 2.27
N LEU A 250 -12.71 2.36 1.44
CA LEU A 250 -14.10 2.18 1.81
C LEU A 250 -14.45 0.70 2.03
N SER A 251 -14.07 -0.18 1.11
CA SER A 251 -14.38 -1.61 1.20
C SER A 251 -13.65 -2.30 2.35
N LEU A 252 -12.32 -2.18 2.43
CA LEU A 252 -11.52 -2.84 3.47
C LEU A 252 -11.60 -2.10 4.80
N GLY A 253 -11.50 -0.78 4.75
CA GLY A 253 -11.40 0.04 5.94
C GLY A 253 -12.72 0.13 6.70
N ILE A 254 -13.81 0.44 5.99
CA ILE A 254 -15.12 0.70 6.58
C ILE A 254 -16.02 -0.54 6.48
N GLY A 255 -16.21 -1.06 5.27
CA GLY A 255 -17.11 -2.20 5.01
C GLY A 255 -16.73 -3.45 5.79
N ASP A 256 -15.53 -3.98 5.56
CA ASP A 256 -15.04 -5.21 6.19
C ASP A 256 -14.91 -5.07 7.73
N THR A 257 -14.57 -3.87 8.23
CA THR A 257 -14.54 -3.57 9.67
C THR A 257 -15.93 -3.60 10.29
N MET A 258 -16.88 -2.85 9.73
CA MET A 258 -18.23 -2.75 10.27
C MET A 258 -18.99 -4.07 10.13
N ALA A 259 -18.81 -4.78 9.00
CA ALA A 259 -19.42 -6.07 8.80
C ALA A 259 -18.94 -7.11 9.81
N SER A 260 -17.64 -7.10 10.13
CA SER A 260 -17.07 -8.02 11.12
C SER A 260 -17.40 -7.64 12.56
N MET A 261 -17.39 -6.36 12.92
CA MET A 261 -17.66 -5.90 14.28
C MET A 261 -19.12 -6.09 14.68
N ILE A 262 -20.04 -5.71 13.79
CA ILE A 262 -21.48 -5.89 14.02
C ILE A 262 -21.86 -7.37 13.87
N GLY A 263 -21.30 -8.08 12.90
CA GLY A 263 -21.52 -9.52 12.76
C GLY A 263 -21.06 -10.31 13.99
N TYR A 264 -19.96 -9.90 14.64
CA TYR A 264 -19.50 -10.52 15.88
C TYR A 264 -20.41 -10.22 17.08
N LYS A 265 -20.89 -8.98 17.23
CA LYS A 265 -21.64 -8.54 18.41
C LYS A 265 -23.15 -8.82 18.32
N TYR A 266 -23.73 -8.74 17.12
CA TYR A 266 -25.17 -8.76 16.87
C TYR A 266 -25.59 -9.78 15.80
N GLY A 267 -24.65 -10.52 15.21
CA GLY A 267 -24.97 -11.46 14.14
C GLY A 267 -25.70 -12.70 14.64
N VAL A 268 -26.90 -12.93 14.09
CA VAL A 268 -27.75 -14.08 14.42
C VAL A 268 -27.91 -14.96 13.19
N LEU A 269 -28.28 -14.36 12.06
CA LEU A 269 -28.55 -15.06 10.81
C LEU A 269 -27.25 -15.21 9.99
N ARG A 270 -26.82 -16.46 9.80
CA ARG A 270 -25.60 -16.78 9.03
C ARG A 270 -25.93 -17.07 7.57
N TRP A 271 -25.05 -16.63 6.67
CA TRP A 271 -25.17 -16.90 5.23
C TRP A 271 -25.00 -18.39 4.88
N SER A 272 -24.20 -19.11 5.66
CA SER A 272 -23.98 -20.55 5.49
C SER A 272 -23.97 -21.24 6.85
N LYS A 273 -24.46 -22.49 6.90
CA LYS A 273 -24.49 -23.31 8.12
C LYS A 273 -23.08 -23.53 8.71
N THR A 274 -22.03 -23.47 7.89
CA THR A 274 -20.63 -23.64 8.30
C THR A 274 -19.85 -22.31 8.35
N GLY A 275 -20.44 -21.21 7.89
CA GLY A 275 -19.77 -19.91 7.76
C GLY A 275 -19.82 -19.05 9.03
N LYS A 276 -18.83 -18.15 9.18
CA LYS A 276 -18.80 -17.14 10.25
C LYS A 276 -19.41 -15.79 9.85
N LYS A 277 -19.76 -15.62 8.56
CA LYS A 277 -20.34 -14.38 8.02
C LYS A 277 -21.86 -14.34 8.25
N THR A 278 -22.37 -13.18 8.65
CA THR A 278 -23.75 -12.96 9.09
C THR A 278 -24.44 -11.91 8.25
N ILE A 279 -25.75 -12.05 8.03
CA ILE A 279 -26.57 -11.11 7.26
C ILE A 279 -26.56 -9.73 7.92
N GLU A 280 -26.66 -9.66 9.24
CA GLU A 280 -26.64 -8.41 10.01
C GLU A 280 -25.29 -7.69 9.86
N GLY A 281 -24.20 -8.46 9.84
CA GLY A 281 -22.87 -7.95 9.54
C GLY A 281 -22.81 -7.35 8.12
N THR A 282 -23.20 -8.10 7.10
CA THR A 282 -23.21 -7.59 5.71
C THR A 282 -24.07 -6.33 5.57
N ALA A 283 -25.26 -6.29 6.20
CA ALA A 283 -26.13 -5.12 6.19
C ALA A 283 -25.48 -3.90 6.88
N ALA A 284 -24.77 -4.11 7.99
CA ALA A 284 -24.01 -3.05 8.66
C ALA A 284 -22.83 -2.54 7.81
N GLY A 285 -22.14 -3.44 7.11
CA GLY A 285 -21.12 -3.05 6.13
C GLY A 285 -21.70 -2.18 5.02
N ILE A 286 -22.85 -2.58 4.43
CA ILE A 286 -23.47 -1.83 3.32
C ILE A 286 -23.88 -0.44 3.77
N THR A 287 -24.57 -0.34 4.90
CA THR A 287 -25.06 0.93 5.44
C THR A 287 -23.91 1.86 5.85
N SER A 288 -22.84 1.33 6.44
CA SER A 288 -21.66 2.13 6.82
C SER A 288 -20.86 2.63 5.62
N VAL A 289 -20.66 1.81 4.58
CA VAL A 289 -20.00 2.25 3.34
C VAL A 289 -20.83 3.32 2.62
N LEU A 290 -22.15 3.15 2.54
CA LEU A 290 -23.03 4.17 1.95
C LEU A 290 -22.98 5.48 2.73
N ALA A 291 -23.04 5.43 4.07
CA ALA A 291 -22.91 6.61 4.91
C ALA A 291 -21.54 7.31 4.71
N ALA A 292 -20.46 6.53 4.65
CA ALA A 292 -19.12 7.05 4.40
C ALA A 292 -19.00 7.71 3.02
N CYS A 293 -19.57 7.08 1.97
CA CYS A 293 -19.67 7.68 0.65
C CYS A 293 -20.42 9.01 0.69
N SER A 294 -21.54 9.11 1.42
CA SER A 294 -22.28 10.37 1.55
C SER A 294 -21.49 11.49 2.21
N ILE A 295 -20.75 11.17 3.27
CA ILE A 295 -19.86 12.13 3.93
C ILE A 295 -18.75 12.58 2.96
N LEU A 296 -18.14 11.62 2.26
CA LEU A 296 -17.04 11.88 1.33
C LEU A 296 -17.49 12.71 0.12
N VAL A 297 -18.64 12.40 -0.46
CA VAL A 297 -19.29 13.18 -1.52
C VAL A 297 -19.52 14.63 -1.07
N THR A 298 -20.04 14.83 0.14
CA THR A 298 -20.29 16.17 0.70
C THR A 298 -18.98 16.95 0.87
N LEU A 299 -17.94 16.28 1.38
CA LEU A 299 -16.63 16.87 1.58
C LEU A 299 -15.96 17.25 0.24
N LEU A 300 -16.03 16.38 -0.77
CA LEU A 300 -15.52 16.68 -2.11
C LEU A 300 -16.32 17.78 -2.80
N ALA A 301 -17.65 17.80 -2.66
CA ALA A 301 -18.48 18.86 -3.19
C ALA A 301 -18.12 20.23 -2.58
N SER A 302 -17.83 20.27 -1.27
CA SER A 302 -17.36 21.50 -0.60
C SER A 302 -15.98 21.97 -1.10
N SER A 303 -15.20 21.07 -1.69
CA SER A 303 -13.86 21.34 -2.25
C SER A 303 -13.91 21.73 -3.75
N GLY A 304 -15.11 21.89 -4.33
CA GLY A 304 -15.29 22.36 -5.71
C GLY A 304 -15.43 21.28 -6.79
N TYR A 305 -15.53 20.00 -6.42
CA TYR A 305 -15.80 18.93 -7.38
C TYR A 305 -17.29 18.93 -7.79
N ILE A 306 -17.58 19.10 -9.09
CA ILE A 306 -18.94 19.01 -9.64
C ILE A 306 -19.35 17.54 -9.67
N LEU A 307 -20.21 17.12 -8.75
CA LEU A 307 -20.58 15.72 -8.59
C LEU A 307 -21.87 15.37 -9.36
N SER A 308 -21.74 14.68 -10.48
CA SER A 308 -22.84 13.90 -11.07
C SER A 308 -22.77 12.45 -10.56
N GLN A 309 -23.05 12.24 -9.28
CA GLN A 309 -23.01 10.89 -8.69
C GLN A 309 -24.38 10.22 -8.81
N HIS A 310 -24.43 9.08 -9.51
CA HIS A 310 -25.63 8.24 -9.56
C HIS A 310 -25.74 7.37 -8.30
N TRP A 311 -26.53 7.81 -7.34
CA TRP A 311 -26.76 7.11 -6.05
C TRP A 311 -27.26 5.68 -6.21
N LEU A 312 -28.07 5.40 -7.23
CA LEU A 312 -28.56 4.05 -7.51
C LEU A 312 -27.43 3.12 -7.96
N SER A 313 -26.57 3.56 -8.89
CA SER A 313 -25.38 2.80 -9.30
C SER A 313 -24.45 2.57 -8.11
N LEU A 314 -24.20 3.60 -7.29
CA LEU A 314 -23.39 3.47 -6.08
C LEU A 314 -23.96 2.43 -5.09
N SER A 315 -25.27 2.45 -4.85
CA SER A 315 -25.92 1.48 -3.97
C SER A 315 -25.79 0.04 -4.50
N VAL A 316 -25.97 -0.15 -5.81
CA VAL A 316 -25.78 -1.45 -6.46
C VAL A 316 -24.32 -1.90 -6.37
N ALA A 317 -23.35 -1.02 -6.61
CA ALA A 317 -21.94 -1.33 -6.50
C ALA A 317 -21.53 -1.76 -5.08
N VAL A 318 -21.97 -1.01 -4.05
CA VAL A 318 -21.68 -1.32 -2.65
C VAL A 318 -22.32 -2.64 -2.24
N THR A 319 -23.60 -2.85 -2.57
CA THR A 319 -24.32 -4.07 -2.20
C THR A 319 -23.70 -5.32 -2.84
N LEU A 320 -23.40 -5.27 -4.14
CA LEU A 320 -22.75 -6.39 -4.84
C LEU A 320 -21.37 -6.69 -4.28
N SER A 321 -20.54 -5.67 -4.01
CA SER A 321 -19.21 -5.86 -3.45
C SER A 321 -19.24 -6.53 -2.07
N LEU A 322 -20.15 -6.12 -1.18
CA LEU A 322 -20.23 -6.68 0.17
C LEU A 322 -20.94 -8.03 0.23
N LEU A 323 -21.88 -8.30 -0.70
CA LEU A 323 -22.40 -9.64 -0.90
C LEU A 323 -21.28 -10.57 -1.37
N LEU A 324 -20.45 -10.14 -2.32
CA LEU A 324 -19.30 -10.92 -2.77
C LEU A 324 -18.34 -11.23 -1.63
N GLU A 325 -18.07 -10.28 -0.73
CA GLU A 325 -17.27 -10.50 0.48
C GLU A 325 -17.90 -11.53 1.44
N ALA A 326 -19.23 -11.60 1.49
CA ALA A 326 -19.94 -12.58 2.33
C ALA A 326 -19.79 -14.02 1.80
N TYR A 327 -19.66 -14.19 0.48
CA TYR A 327 -19.52 -15.50 -0.18
C TYR A 327 -18.06 -15.91 -0.44
N THR A 328 -17.13 -14.97 -0.51
CA THR A 328 -15.71 -15.25 -0.74
C THR A 328 -14.98 -15.54 0.57
N THR A 329 -14.09 -16.54 0.54
CA THR A 329 -13.35 -17.00 1.73
C THR A 329 -11.84 -16.80 1.63
N GLN A 330 -11.31 -16.55 0.42
CA GLN A 330 -9.88 -16.42 0.13
C GLN A 330 -9.61 -15.09 -0.60
N LEU A 331 -8.55 -14.39 -0.15
CA LEU A 331 -8.01 -13.16 -0.77
C LEU A 331 -8.99 -11.96 -0.88
N ASP A 332 -9.90 -11.86 0.08
CA ASP A 332 -10.86 -10.75 0.22
C ASP A 332 -10.17 -9.37 0.17
N ASN A 333 -9.04 -9.23 0.87
CA ASN A 333 -8.35 -7.95 1.01
C ASN A 333 -7.73 -7.38 -0.28
N ALA A 334 -7.45 -8.20 -1.30
CA ALA A 334 -6.90 -7.71 -2.58
C ALA A 334 -7.96 -7.69 -3.68
N PHE A 335 -8.88 -8.67 -3.68
CA PHE A 335 -9.84 -8.86 -4.75
C PHE A 335 -11.07 -7.94 -4.62
N ILE A 336 -11.64 -7.82 -3.42
CA ILE A 336 -12.86 -7.03 -3.19
C ILE A 336 -12.68 -5.55 -3.56
N PRO A 337 -11.56 -4.89 -3.22
CA PRO A 337 -11.31 -3.50 -3.65
C PRO A 337 -11.34 -3.29 -5.16
N LEU A 338 -10.79 -4.25 -5.92
CA LEU A 338 -10.72 -4.17 -7.38
C LEU A 338 -12.08 -4.38 -8.01
N VAL A 339 -12.87 -5.32 -7.48
CA VAL A 339 -14.26 -5.51 -7.90
C VAL A 339 -15.07 -4.26 -7.59
N PHE A 340 -14.96 -3.72 -6.37
CA PHE A 340 -15.69 -2.51 -6.00
C PHE A 340 -15.29 -1.31 -6.87
N TYR A 341 -14.00 -1.13 -7.15
CA TYR A 341 -13.50 -0.14 -8.10
C TYR A 341 -14.13 -0.31 -9.48
N SER A 342 -14.15 -1.54 -10.01
CA SER A 342 -14.73 -1.82 -11.33
C SER A 342 -16.23 -1.48 -11.39
N LEU A 343 -16.97 -1.80 -10.32
CA LEU A 343 -18.40 -1.49 -10.20
C LEU A 343 -18.68 0.01 -10.07
N LEU A 344 -17.76 0.79 -9.50
CA LEU A 344 -17.86 2.25 -9.45
C LEU A 344 -17.54 2.92 -10.81
N CYS A 345 -16.81 2.23 -11.69
CA CYS A 345 -16.45 2.73 -13.01
C CYS A 345 -17.57 2.51 -14.04
N LEU A 346 -18.34 1.43 -13.90
CA LEU A 346 -19.57 1.16 -14.66
C LEU A 346 -20.64 2.21 -14.33
#